data_AF-A0A645AVH7-F1
#
_entry.id   AF-A0A645AVH7-F1
#
_cell.length_a   1.000
_cell.length_b   1.000
_cell.length_c   1.000
_cell.angle_alpha   90.00
_cell.angle_beta   90.00
_cell.angle_gamma   90.00
#
_symmetry.space_group_name_H-M   'P 1'
#
loop_
_entity.id
_entity.type
_entity.pdbx_description
1 polymer ?
#
loop_
_entity_poly.entity_id
_entity_poly.type
_entity_poly.pdbx_seq_one_letter_code
_entity_poly.pdbx_strand_id
1 'polypeptide(L)'
;MLIPGSYEKNNSLLKDIGKQASKYFLSILKDEDIVSIAGGSTMLEFAKSIKCDKKFSSTVVVPARGSVGLDVETQSNNVVAEVSKNIHSMYKLLNIPDELGEESIKTLTQEPEINKTLQLIQNSNVLVFSIGRADEMVKRRKLSDEKAKEIMDKEAIGEAFGHYFNKKGEIVYKLNTVGVDMESFKNKRETIAVFAGRKKAEAFIPISKLNKNIVLVTDEDSAKRILELTANN
;
A
#
# COMPACT_ATOMS: atom_id res chain seq x y z
N MET A 1 -15.51 0.88 5.75
CA MET A 1 -15.59 0.11 7.01
C MET A 1 -14.96 0.92 8.11
N LEU A 2 -15.64 1.05 9.24
CA LEU A 2 -15.28 1.99 10.30
C LEU A 2 -15.06 1.27 11.62
N ILE A 3 -13.98 1.60 12.31
CA ILE A 3 -13.73 1.18 13.69
C ILE A 3 -13.98 2.37 14.62
N PRO A 4 -14.85 2.24 15.64
CA PRO A 4 -15.07 3.31 16.61
C PRO A 4 -13.79 3.73 17.32
N GLY A 5 -13.60 5.03 17.53
CA GLY A 5 -12.46 5.59 18.25
C GLY A 5 -11.47 6.40 17.40
N SER A 6 -10.35 6.75 18.02
CA SER A 6 -9.29 7.59 17.43
C SER A 6 -7.94 6.93 17.65
N TYR A 7 -7.23 6.67 16.55
CA TYR A 7 -5.86 6.17 16.60
C TYR A 7 -4.94 7.11 17.37
N GLU A 8 -5.15 8.44 17.28
CA GLU A 8 -4.35 9.43 17.99
C GLU A 8 -4.48 9.33 19.51
N LYS A 9 -5.62 8.81 20.01
CA LYS A 9 -5.86 8.57 21.44
C LYS A 9 -5.46 7.17 21.88
N ASN A 10 -5.51 6.20 20.97
CA ASN A 10 -5.20 4.80 21.26
C ASN A 10 -4.59 4.11 20.03
N ASN A 11 -3.26 4.01 20.00
CA ASN A 11 -2.55 3.38 18.88
C ASN A 11 -2.88 1.88 18.73
N SER A 12 -3.37 1.20 19.77
CA SER A 12 -3.75 -0.22 19.69
C SER A 12 -4.93 -0.46 18.76
N LEU A 13 -5.69 0.59 18.42
CA LEU A 13 -6.80 0.56 17.46
C LEU A 13 -6.35 0.06 16.07
N LEU A 14 -5.05 0.18 15.75
CA LEU A 14 -4.50 -0.33 14.50
C LEU A 14 -4.69 -1.85 14.36
N LYS A 15 -4.68 -2.60 15.48
CA LYS A 15 -4.94 -4.05 15.49
C LYS A 15 -6.38 -4.37 15.10
N ASP A 16 -7.34 -3.60 15.61
CA ASP A 16 -8.76 -3.77 15.28
C ASP A 16 -9.04 -3.40 13.82
N ILE A 17 -8.39 -2.36 13.30
CA ILE A 17 -8.42 -1.99 11.88
C ILE A 17 -7.85 -3.11 11.01
N GLY A 18 -6.68 -3.66 11.39
CA GLY A 18 -6.07 -4.81 10.70
C GLY A 18 -7.00 -6.02 10.67
N LYS A 19 -7.66 -6.33 11.79
CA LYS A 19 -8.66 -7.40 11.92
C LYS A 19 -9.91 -7.17 11.07
N GLN A 20 -10.40 -5.94 10.97
CA GLN A 20 -11.54 -5.65 10.11
C GLN A 20 -11.18 -5.73 8.63
N ALA A 21 -9.99 -5.26 8.27
CA ALA A 21 -9.46 -5.38 6.92
C ALA A 21 -9.26 -6.85 6.53
N SER A 22 -8.72 -7.68 7.43
CA SER A 22 -8.52 -9.12 7.16
C SER A 22 -9.84 -9.86 6.92
N LYS A 23 -10.88 -9.56 7.70
CA LYS A 23 -12.23 -10.11 7.49
C LYS A 23 -12.79 -9.75 6.12
N TYR A 24 -12.70 -8.47 5.73
CA TYR A 24 -13.20 -8.05 4.42
C TYR A 24 -12.40 -8.69 3.29
N PHE A 25 -11.07 -8.66 3.38
CA PHE A 25 -10.18 -9.30 2.42
C PHE A 25 -10.55 -10.77 2.19
N LEU A 26 -10.72 -11.55 3.26
CA LEU A 26 -11.12 -12.96 3.15
C LEU A 26 -12.51 -13.14 2.55
N SER A 27 -13.44 -12.20 2.76
CA SER A 27 -14.80 -12.28 2.21
C SER A 27 -14.89 -12.06 0.70
N ILE A 28 -13.89 -11.38 0.10
CA ILE A 28 -13.86 -11.06 -1.34
C ILE A 28 -12.82 -11.87 -2.12
N LEU A 29 -11.96 -12.60 -1.42
CA LEU A 29 -10.87 -13.37 -2.01
C LEU A 29 -11.44 -14.59 -2.73
N LYS A 30 -11.00 -14.79 -3.98
CA LYS A 30 -11.36 -15.91 -4.83
C LYS A 30 -10.14 -16.78 -5.08
N ASP A 31 -10.40 -18.05 -5.37
CA ASP A 31 -9.37 -18.93 -5.90
C ASP A 31 -8.83 -18.33 -7.21
N GLU A 32 -7.54 -18.54 -7.49
CA GLU A 32 -6.81 -17.99 -8.65
C GLU A 32 -6.59 -16.46 -8.64
N ASP A 33 -7.03 -15.75 -7.59
CA ASP A 33 -6.69 -14.33 -7.45
C ASP A 33 -5.16 -14.13 -7.40
N ILE A 34 -4.69 -13.07 -8.05
CA ILE A 34 -3.37 -12.52 -7.81
C ILE A 34 -3.54 -11.31 -6.87
N VAL A 35 -2.94 -11.39 -5.68
CA VAL A 35 -3.10 -10.41 -4.62
C VAL A 35 -1.81 -9.61 -4.46
N SER A 36 -1.88 -8.30 -4.62
CA SER A 36 -0.77 -7.39 -4.39
C SER A 36 -0.87 -6.73 -3.01
N ILE A 37 0.20 -6.80 -2.20
CA ILE A 37 0.22 -6.28 -0.83
C ILE A 37 1.37 -5.28 -0.64
N ALA A 38 1.06 -4.09 -0.13
CA ALA A 38 2.09 -3.12 0.24
C ALA A 38 2.77 -3.48 1.58
N GLY A 39 3.92 -2.86 1.87
CA GLY A 39 4.57 -2.96 3.18
C GLY A 39 4.02 -1.98 4.23
N GLY A 40 4.70 -1.90 5.36
CA GLY A 40 4.40 -0.96 6.44
C GLY A 40 3.73 -1.60 7.66
N SER A 41 3.79 -0.90 8.79
CA SER A 41 3.24 -1.37 10.08
C SER A 41 1.76 -1.71 10.01
N THR A 42 0.95 -0.89 9.31
CA THR A 42 -0.48 -1.18 9.12
C THR A 42 -0.72 -2.48 8.35
N MET A 43 0.11 -2.76 7.34
CA MET A 43 -0.03 -3.99 6.53
C MET A 43 0.47 -5.22 7.30
N LEU A 44 1.48 -5.05 8.16
CA LEU A 44 1.91 -6.09 9.08
C LEU A 44 0.80 -6.47 10.09
N GLU A 45 0.12 -5.49 10.67
CA GLU A 45 -1.03 -5.75 11.56
C GLU A 45 -2.21 -6.41 10.82
N PHE A 46 -2.47 -6.01 9.57
CA PHE A 46 -3.42 -6.70 8.70
C PHE A 46 -3.02 -8.17 8.49
N ALA A 47 -1.77 -8.44 8.10
CA ALA A 47 -1.28 -9.80 7.84
C ALA A 47 -1.38 -10.70 9.08
N LYS A 48 -0.94 -10.20 10.24
CA LYS A 48 -1.03 -10.91 11.54
C LYS A 48 -2.48 -11.16 11.98
N SER A 49 -3.43 -10.39 11.47
CA SER A 49 -4.85 -10.51 11.82
C SER A 49 -5.63 -11.47 10.92
N ILE A 50 -5.01 -12.04 9.89
CA ILE A 50 -5.64 -13.04 9.03
C ILE A 50 -5.77 -14.35 9.81
N LYS A 51 -7.01 -14.83 9.94
CA LYS A 51 -7.34 -16.15 10.46
C LYS A 51 -8.23 -16.84 9.45
N CYS A 52 -7.70 -17.85 8.78
CA CYS A 52 -8.37 -18.51 7.67
C CYS A 52 -8.14 -20.01 7.73
N ASP A 53 -9.23 -20.78 7.81
CA ASP A 53 -9.18 -22.25 7.72
C ASP A 53 -9.22 -22.73 6.26
N LYS A 54 -9.77 -21.90 5.36
CA LYS A 54 -9.78 -22.20 3.91
C LYS A 54 -8.36 -22.07 3.35
N LYS A 55 -7.99 -23.01 2.47
CA LYS A 55 -6.76 -22.93 1.68
C LYS A 55 -7.03 -22.29 0.33
N PHE A 56 -6.25 -21.29 -0.02
CA PHE A 56 -6.30 -20.61 -1.33
C PHE A 56 -5.09 -21.01 -2.18
N SER A 57 -4.95 -22.31 -2.45
CA SER A 57 -3.72 -22.88 -3.04
C SER A 57 -3.43 -22.42 -4.47
N SER A 58 -4.43 -21.92 -5.20
CA SER A 58 -4.26 -21.35 -6.55
C SER A 58 -4.05 -19.83 -6.54
N THR A 59 -4.23 -19.16 -5.40
CA THR A 59 -3.98 -17.72 -5.25
C THR A 59 -2.47 -17.47 -5.19
N VAL A 60 -2.02 -16.35 -5.76
CA VAL A 60 -0.63 -15.90 -5.69
C VAL A 60 -0.55 -14.54 -5.02
N VAL A 61 0.16 -14.45 -3.90
CA VAL A 61 0.41 -13.19 -3.20
C VAL A 61 1.76 -12.60 -3.65
N VAL A 62 1.77 -11.34 -4.04
CA VAL A 62 2.95 -10.60 -4.53
C VAL A 62 3.08 -9.24 -3.84
N PRO A 63 4.29 -8.68 -3.73
CA PRO A 63 4.45 -7.36 -3.13
C PRO A 63 3.94 -6.28 -4.09
N ALA A 64 3.41 -5.18 -3.57
CA ALA A 64 3.00 -4.06 -4.42
C ALA A 64 4.20 -3.38 -5.07
N ARG A 65 5.35 -3.35 -4.41
CA ARG A 65 6.62 -2.80 -4.92
C ARG A 65 7.81 -3.44 -4.23
N GLY A 66 9.02 -3.09 -4.64
CA GLY A 66 10.27 -3.50 -3.99
C GLY A 66 10.35 -3.13 -2.51
N SER A 67 11.36 -3.64 -1.81
CA SER A 67 11.50 -3.45 -0.37
C SER A 67 11.85 -2.00 -0.01
N VAL A 68 10.99 -1.35 0.79
CA VAL A 68 11.18 0.01 1.30
C VAL A 68 11.54 0.01 2.78
N GLY A 69 12.61 0.72 3.13
CA GLY A 69 13.02 0.94 4.52
C GLY A 69 13.84 -0.21 5.11
N LEU A 70 14.36 0.02 6.31
CA LEU A 70 15.30 -0.89 6.99
C LEU A 70 14.64 -1.89 7.93
N ASP A 71 13.41 -1.61 8.35
CA ASP A 71 12.67 -2.50 9.24
C ASP A 71 12.18 -3.72 8.47
N VAL A 72 12.89 -4.83 8.68
CA VAL A 72 12.68 -6.11 8.03
C VAL A 72 11.22 -6.57 8.18
N GLU A 73 10.61 -6.42 9.35
CA GLU A 73 9.25 -6.93 9.58
C GLU A 73 8.20 -6.23 8.70
N THR A 74 8.41 -4.95 8.41
CA THR A 74 7.46 -4.13 7.65
C THR A 74 7.79 -4.04 6.16
N GLN A 75 8.83 -4.73 5.67
CA GLN A 75 9.09 -4.84 4.24
C GLN A 75 7.99 -5.64 3.53
N SER A 76 7.66 -5.23 2.31
CA SER A 76 6.58 -5.83 1.52
C SER A 76 6.73 -7.34 1.34
N ASN A 77 7.95 -7.83 1.09
CA ASN A 77 8.21 -9.26 0.93
C ASN A 77 7.86 -10.08 2.18
N ASN A 78 8.12 -9.56 3.38
CA ASN A 78 7.81 -10.27 4.62
C ASN A 78 6.32 -10.23 4.95
N VAL A 79 5.66 -9.10 4.68
CA VAL A 79 4.21 -9.00 4.78
C VAL A 79 3.54 -9.98 3.80
N VAL A 80 4.04 -10.09 2.57
CA VAL A 80 3.56 -11.05 1.56
C VAL A 80 3.70 -12.49 2.03
N ALA A 81 4.87 -12.84 2.58
CA ALA A 81 5.10 -14.18 3.12
C ALA A 81 4.14 -14.50 4.27
N GLU A 82 3.91 -13.55 5.18
CA GLU A 82 2.99 -13.71 6.31
C GLU A 82 1.53 -13.86 5.83
N VAL A 83 1.07 -13.01 4.90
CA VAL A 83 -0.27 -13.13 4.31
C VAL A 83 -0.42 -14.49 3.65
N SER A 84 0.54 -14.88 2.80
CA SER A 84 0.47 -16.12 2.02
C SER A 84 0.44 -17.36 2.92
N LYS A 85 1.23 -17.36 4.01
CA LYS A 85 1.19 -18.38 5.05
C LYS A 85 -0.18 -18.47 5.71
N ASN A 86 -0.77 -17.34 6.07
CA ASN A 86 -2.05 -17.29 6.81
C ASN A 86 -3.28 -17.63 5.95
N ILE A 87 -3.16 -17.65 4.61
CA ILE A 87 -4.23 -18.11 3.69
C ILE A 87 -3.88 -19.39 2.92
N HIS A 88 -2.72 -20.00 3.22
CA HIS A 88 -2.19 -21.20 2.55
C HIS A 88 -2.14 -21.07 1.02
N SER A 89 -1.63 -19.94 0.53
CA SER A 89 -1.50 -19.64 -0.90
C SER A 89 -0.06 -19.79 -1.41
N MET A 90 0.15 -19.55 -2.70
CA MET A 90 1.48 -19.32 -3.26
C MET A 90 1.93 -17.88 -3.00
N TYR A 91 3.23 -17.61 -3.13
CA TYR A 91 3.74 -16.24 -3.19
C TYR A 91 4.92 -16.10 -4.16
N LYS A 92 5.13 -14.88 -4.65
CA LYS A 92 6.34 -14.48 -5.37
C LYS A 92 6.86 -13.19 -4.77
N LEU A 93 8.17 -13.13 -4.51
CA LEU A 93 8.84 -12.00 -3.89
C LEU A 93 9.56 -11.17 -4.93
N LEU A 94 9.67 -9.87 -4.68
CA LEU A 94 10.42 -8.95 -5.53
C LEU A 94 11.70 -8.57 -4.79
N ASN A 95 12.78 -9.30 -5.05
CA ASN A 95 14.06 -9.18 -4.34
C ASN A 95 14.96 -8.09 -4.93
N ILE A 96 14.44 -6.87 -5.03
CA ILE A 96 15.19 -5.70 -5.47
C ILE A 96 14.93 -4.52 -4.53
N PRO A 97 15.90 -3.60 -4.41
CA PRO A 97 15.68 -2.30 -3.76
C PRO A 97 14.50 -1.56 -4.39
N ASP A 98 13.81 -0.77 -3.58
CA ASP A 98 12.66 -0.02 -4.08
C ASP A 98 13.04 1.18 -4.97
N GLU A 99 14.13 1.89 -4.65
CA GLU A 99 14.69 2.94 -5.51
C GLU A 99 15.97 2.39 -6.15
N LEU A 100 16.06 2.53 -7.47
CA LEU A 100 17.16 2.03 -8.28
C LEU A 100 17.58 3.11 -9.28
N GLY A 101 18.83 3.05 -9.76
CA GLY A 101 19.25 3.82 -10.91
C GLY A 101 18.54 3.35 -12.18
N GLU A 102 18.37 4.23 -13.17
CA GLU A 102 17.65 3.92 -14.42
C GLU A 102 18.26 2.72 -15.15
N GLU A 103 19.59 2.67 -15.25
CA GLU A 103 20.29 1.52 -15.87
C GLU A 103 20.05 0.22 -15.09
N SER A 104 20.08 0.28 -13.75
CA SER A 104 19.85 -0.90 -12.91
C SER A 104 18.43 -1.45 -13.08
N ILE A 105 17.42 -0.58 -13.17
CA ILE A 105 16.04 -1.00 -13.46
C ILE A 105 15.98 -1.68 -14.81
N LYS A 106 16.56 -1.07 -15.85
CA LYS A 106 16.53 -1.62 -17.22
C LYS A 106 17.14 -3.02 -17.29
N THR A 107 18.26 -3.24 -16.62
CA THR A 107 18.93 -4.55 -16.60
C THR A 107 18.16 -5.55 -15.74
N LEU A 108 17.78 -5.19 -14.51
CA LEU A 108 17.08 -6.10 -13.59
C LEU A 108 15.70 -6.53 -14.11
N THR A 109 14.99 -5.64 -14.82
CA THR A 109 13.67 -5.96 -15.38
C THR A 109 13.74 -6.91 -16.58
N GLN A 110 14.92 -7.14 -17.16
CA GLN A 110 15.15 -8.14 -18.21
C GLN A 110 15.39 -9.54 -17.64
N GLU A 111 15.75 -9.65 -16.35
CA GLU A 111 15.91 -10.95 -15.70
C GLU A 111 14.57 -11.69 -15.66
N PRO A 112 14.46 -12.91 -16.22
CA PRO A 112 13.17 -13.59 -16.39
C PRO A 112 12.36 -13.74 -15.11
N GLU A 113 12.99 -14.05 -13.97
CA GLU A 113 12.27 -14.23 -12.70
C GLU A 113 11.75 -12.90 -12.11
N ILE A 114 12.50 -11.80 -12.28
CA ILE A 114 12.06 -10.46 -11.89
C ILE A 114 10.91 -10.04 -12.79
N ASN A 115 11.05 -10.23 -14.11
CA ASN A 115 10.02 -9.88 -15.08
C ASN A 115 8.69 -10.61 -14.81
N LYS A 116 8.73 -11.94 -14.57
CA LYS A 116 7.55 -12.73 -14.19
C LYS A 116 6.87 -12.18 -12.94
N THR A 117 7.64 -11.81 -11.93
CA THR A 117 7.09 -11.23 -10.69
C THR A 117 6.44 -9.88 -10.96
N LEU A 118 7.08 -9.02 -11.76
CA LEU A 118 6.51 -7.72 -12.16
C LEU A 118 5.21 -7.89 -12.97
N GLN A 119 5.15 -8.87 -13.87
CA GLN A 119 3.92 -9.19 -14.59
C GLN A 119 2.78 -9.61 -13.64
N LEU A 120 3.05 -10.43 -12.63
CA LEU A 120 2.06 -10.76 -11.60
C LEU A 120 1.60 -9.52 -10.83
N ILE A 121 2.53 -8.62 -10.47
CA ILE A 121 2.19 -7.37 -9.79
C ILE A 121 1.25 -6.52 -10.65
N GLN A 122 1.55 -6.36 -11.94
CA GLN A 122 0.69 -5.61 -12.85
C GLN A 122 -0.67 -6.26 -13.07
N ASN A 123 -0.71 -7.58 -13.21
CA ASN A 123 -1.94 -8.34 -13.43
C ASN A 123 -2.68 -8.69 -12.13
N SER A 124 -2.27 -8.18 -10.97
CA SER A 124 -2.98 -8.42 -9.72
C SER A 124 -4.43 -7.95 -9.79
N ASN A 125 -5.35 -8.69 -9.17
CA ASN A 125 -6.79 -8.40 -9.16
C ASN A 125 -7.20 -7.67 -7.88
N VAL A 126 -6.53 -8.00 -6.77
CA VAL A 126 -6.80 -7.47 -5.44
C VAL A 126 -5.55 -6.73 -4.96
N LEU A 127 -5.72 -5.50 -4.50
CA LEU A 127 -4.66 -4.69 -3.91
C LEU A 127 -5.00 -4.32 -2.48
N VAL A 128 -4.11 -4.59 -1.53
CA VAL A 128 -4.22 -4.13 -0.14
C VAL A 128 -3.04 -3.25 0.21
N PHE A 129 -3.31 -2.03 0.67
CA PHE A 129 -2.26 -1.04 0.91
C PHE A 129 -2.63 -0.03 2.01
N SER A 130 -1.62 0.66 2.53
CA SER A 130 -1.77 1.86 3.37
C SER A 130 -1.25 3.07 2.60
N ILE A 131 -1.65 4.26 3.05
CA ILE A 131 -1.11 5.54 2.56
C ILE A 131 0.05 6.00 3.44
N GLY A 132 1.06 6.62 2.81
CA GLY A 132 2.12 7.35 3.49
C GLY A 132 1.90 8.86 3.42
N ARG A 133 2.29 9.59 4.47
CA ARG A 133 2.40 11.05 4.39
C ARG A 133 3.70 11.42 3.67
N ALA A 134 3.67 12.44 2.82
CA ALA A 134 4.83 12.81 2.02
C ALA A 134 6.07 13.11 2.90
N ASP A 135 5.91 13.90 3.96
CA ASP A 135 6.97 14.30 4.90
C ASP A 135 7.61 13.12 5.65
N GLU A 136 6.82 12.10 5.98
CA GLU A 136 7.30 10.86 6.59
C GLU A 136 7.98 9.96 5.55
N MET A 137 7.44 9.89 4.33
CA MET A 137 7.94 8.99 3.29
C MET A 137 9.27 9.43 2.71
N VAL A 138 9.52 10.74 2.52
CA VAL A 138 10.84 11.23 2.09
C VAL A 138 11.94 10.83 3.08
N LYS A 139 11.64 10.86 4.39
CA LYS A 139 12.56 10.43 5.46
C LYS A 139 12.72 8.91 5.50
N ARG A 140 11.61 8.17 5.47
CA ARG A 140 11.61 6.70 5.50
C ARG A 140 12.42 6.10 4.35
N ARG A 141 12.42 6.77 3.20
CA ARG A 141 13.16 6.38 1.99
C ARG A 141 14.59 6.91 1.93
N LYS A 142 15.00 7.74 2.89
CA LYS A 142 16.33 8.38 2.93
C LYS A 142 16.63 9.16 1.64
N LEU A 143 15.65 9.89 1.13
CA LEU A 143 15.88 10.80 0.01
C LEU A 143 16.86 11.89 0.45
N SER A 144 17.65 12.42 -0.47
CA SER A 144 18.51 13.58 -0.19
C SER A 144 17.67 14.76 0.26
N ASP A 145 18.25 15.65 1.08
CA ASP A 145 17.57 16.85 1.55
C ASP A 145 17.07 17.72 0.39
N GLU A 146 17.83 17.77 -0.70
CA GLU A 146 17.44 18.45 -1.94
C GLU A 146 16.17 17.85 -2.57
N LYS A 147 16.13 16.52 -2.75
CA LYS A 147 14.93 15.82 -3.28
C LYS A 147 13.74 15.96 -2.34
N ALA A 148 13.97 15.80 -1.04
CA ALA A 148 12.93 15.97 -0.03
C ALA A 148 12.35 17.38 -0.07
N LYS A 149 13.22 18.41 -0.15
CA LYS A 149 12.80 19.81 -0.29
C LYS A 149 12.02 20.04 -1.58
N GLU A 150 12.48 19.53 -2.72
CA GLU A 150 11.76 19.64 -4.00
C GLU A 150 10.33 19.08 -3.90
N ILE A 151 10.18 17.88 -3.32
CA ILE A 151 8.88 17.22 -3.12
C ILE A 151 7.96 18.06 -2.23
N MET A 152 8.50 18.59 -1.12
CA MET A 152 7.73 19.36 -0.16
C MET A 152 7.39 20.77 -0.67
N ASP A 153 8.27 21.42 -1.42
CA ASP A 153 8.04 22.73 -2.06
C ASP A 153 6.92 22.65 -3.10
N LYS A 154 6.71 21.48 -3.71
CA LYS A 154 5.57 21.19 -4.60
C LYS A 154 4.29 20.79 -3.85
N GLU A 155 4.24 21.04 -2.54
CA GLU A 155 3.09 20.80 -1.67
C GLU A 155 2.60 19.35 -1.63
N ALA A 156 3.52 18.39 -1.75
CA ALA A 156 3.18 16.97 -1.57
C ALA A 156 2.62 16.73 -0.17
N ILE A 157 1.47 16.05 -0.09
CA ILE A 157 0.83 15.68 1.18
C ILE A 157 0.73 14.16 1.38
N GLY A 158 0.67 13.40 0.29
CA GLY A 158 0.52 11.95 0.33
C GLY A 158 1.47 11.24 -0.61
N GLU A 159 1.74 9.98 -0.30
CA GLU A 159 2.51 9.07 -1.12
C GLU A 159 1.83 7.70 -1.18
N ALA A 160 1.79 7.15 -2.38
CA ALA A 160 1.47 5.75 -2.62
C ALA A 160 2.22 5.26 -3.86
N PHE A 161 2.71 4.03 -3.77
CA PHE A 161 3.38 3.34 -4.87
C PHE A 161 4.57 4.13 -5.49
N GLY A 162 5.27 4.93 -4.70
CA GLY A 162 6.38 5.76 -5.16
C GLY A 162 5.98 7.05 -5.88
N HIS A 163 4.68 7.38 -5.89
CA HIS A 163 4.15 8.61 -6.43
C HIS A 163 3.76 9.54 -5.28
N TYR A 164 4.22 10.79 -5.34
CA TYR A 164 3.87 11.84 -4.38
C TYR A 164 2.79 12.73 -4.96
N PHE A 165 1.77 13.03 -4.16
CA PHE A 165 0.58 13.75 -4.58
C PHE A 165 0.37 15.02 -3.77
N ASN A 166 0.00 16.10 -4.44
CA ASN A 166 -0.48 17.31 -3.78
C ASN A 166 -1.99 17.21 -3.45
N LYS A 167 -2.54 18.24 -2.79
CA LYS A 167 -3.96 18.29 -2.38
C LYS A 167 -4.97 18.17 -3.54
N LYS A 168 -4.56 18.54 -4.76
CA LYS A 168 -5.40 18.46 -5.96
C LYS A 168 -5.51 17.04 -6.51
N GLY A 169 -4.64 16.11 -6.11
CA GLY A 169 -4.55 14.78 -6.73
C GLY A 169 -3.47 14.69 -7.80
N GLU A 170 -2.71 15.75 -8.03
CA GLU A 170 -1.67 15.79 -9.06
C GLU A 170 -0.40 15.08 -8.56
N ILE A 171 0.20 14.27 -9.42
CA ILE A 171 1.51 13.66 -9.15
C ILE A 171 2.56 14.76 -9.31
N VAL A 172 3.18 15.16 -8.20
CA VAL A 172 4.20 16.22 -8.18
C VAL A 172 5.63 15.66 -8.26
N TYR A 173 5.78 14.38 -7.93
CA TYR A 173 7.04 13.66 -8.02
C TYR A 173 6.79 12.16 -8.15
N LYS A 174 7.65 11.48 -8.91
CA LYS A 174 7.63 10.02 -9.09
C LYS A 174 9.03 9.47 -8.84
N LEU A 175 9.14 8.50 -7.94
CA LEU A 175 10.39 7.78 -7.72
C LEU A 175 10.69 6.82 -8.87
N ASN A 176 11.97 6.62 -9.13
CA ASN A 176 12.42 5.60 -10.07
C ASN A 176 12.37 4.22 -9.39
N THR A 177 11.22 3.56 -9.52
CA THR A 177 10.84 2.36 -8.78
C THR A 177 10.01 1.44 -9.67
N VAL A 178 9.88 0.17 -9.26
CA VAL A 178 9.06 -0.83 -9.97
C VAL A 178 8.06 -1.50 -9.04
N GLY A 179 6.92 -1.85 -9.62
CA GLY A 179 5.78 -2.49 -8.98
C GLY A 179 4.49 -1.87 -9.49
N VAL A 180 3.43 -1.85 -8.66
CA VAL A 180 2.11 -1.31 -9.02
C VAL A 180 2.25 0.10 -9.57
N ASP A 181 1.82 0.29 -10.80
CA ASP A 181 1.71 1.61 -11.41
C ASP A 181 0.28 2.16 -11.27
N MET A 182 0.10 3.41 -11.68
CA MET A 182 -1.17 4.11 -11.52
C MET A 182 -2.27 3.62 -12.46
N GLU A 183 -1.94 2.99 -13.58
CA GLU A 183 -2.92 2.43 -14.51
C GLU A 183 -3.47 1.12 -13.95
N SER A 184 -2.56 0.24 -13.56
CA SER A 184 -2.83 -1.00 -12.84
C SER A 184 -3.66 -0.75 -11.58
N PHE A 185 -3.32 0.25 -10.76
CA PHE A 185 -4.09 0.67 -9.59
C PHE A 185 -5.55 1.00 -9.90
N LYS A 186 -5.83 1.67 -11.02
CA LYS A 186 -7.19 2.09 -11.39
C LYS A 186 -8.04 0.94 -11.91
N ASN A 187 -7.40 -0.08 -12.47
CA ASN A 187 -8.07 -1.19 -13.15
C ASN A 187 -8.23 -2.44 -12.27
N LYS A 188 -7.84 -2.39 -10.99
CA LYS A 188 -8.02 -3.51 -10.06
C LYS A 188 -9.50 -3.81 -9.81
N ARG A 189 -9.82 -5.11 -9.72
CA ARG A 189 -11.15 -5.60 -9.32
C ARG A 189 -11.50 -5.10 -7.92
N GLU A 190 -10.58 -5.24 -6.98
CA GLU A 190 -10.73 -4.79 -5.58
C GLU A 190 -9.49 -4.02 -5.12
N THR A 191 -9.70 -2.83 -4.57
CA THR A 191 -8.63 -2.03 -3.95
C THR A 191 -9.01 -1.71 -2.52
N ILE A 192 -8.20 -2.13 -1.55
CA ILE A 192 -8.47 -2.00 -0.12
C ILE A 192 -7.42 -1.08 0.50
N ALA A 193 -7.83 0.14 0.85
CA ALA A 193 -7.00 1.08 1.60
C ALA A 193 -7.23 0.88 3.10
N VAL A 194 -6.16 0.62 3.84
CA VAL A 194 -6.20 0.38 5.29
C VAL A 194 -5.26 1.35 5.98
N PHE A 195 -5.79 2.24 6.82
CA PHE A 195 -4.98 3.17 7.60
C PHE A 195 -5.76 3.74 8.79
N ALA A 196 -5.04 4.41 9.68
CA ALA A 196 -5.60 5.14 10.82
C ALA A 196 -4.85 6.45 11.06
N GLY A 197 -5.48 7.39 11.76
CA GLY A 197 -4.94 8.71 12.09
C GLY A 197 -5.29 9.82 11.10
N ARG A 198 -5.64 11.00 11.62
CA ARG A 198 -6.12 12.16 10.85
C ARG A 198 -5.13 12.62 9.79
N LYS A 199 -3.83 12.54 10.07
CA LYS A 199 -2.79 12.91 9.10
C LYS A 199 -2.70 11.96 7.90
N LYS A 200 -2.99 10.66 8.07
CA LYS A 200 -3.10 9.72 6.95
C LYS A 200 -4.40 9.91 6.17
N ALA A 201 -5.48 10.33 6.84
CA ALA A 201 -6.71 10.74 6.17
C ALA A 201 -6.47 11.91 5.20
N GLU A 202 -5.67 12.91 5.58
CA GLU A 202 -5.28 14.00 4.67
C GLU A 202 -4.51 13.47 3.45
N ALA A 203 -3.50 12.63 3.67
CA ALA A 203 -2.70 12.02 2.61
C ALA A 203 -3.53 11.11 1.67
N PHE A 204 -4.66 10.57 2.14
CA PHE A 204 -5.54 9.72 1.35
C PHE A 204 -6.42 10.49 0.37
N ILE A 205 -6.80 11.74 0.67
CA ILE A 205 -7.72 12.53 -0.17
C ILE A 205 -7.28 12.58 -1.64
N PRO A 206 -6.02 12.91 -1.99
CA PRO A 206 -5.56 12.91 -3.37
C PRO A 206 -5.77 11.56 -4.08
N ILE A 207 -5.50 10.46 -3.38
CA ILE A 207 -5.54 9.10 -3.92
C ILE A 207 -6.98 8.64 -4.15
N SER A 208 -7.89 9.01 -3.24
CA SER A 208 -9.33 8.72 -3.37
C SER A 208 -9.96 9.33 -4.63
N LYS A 209 -9.38 10.42 -5.16
CA LYS A 209 -9.83 11.07 -6.40
C LYS A 209 -9.38 10.29 -7.65
N LEU A 210 -8.32 9.50 -7.55
CA LEU A 210 -7.71 8.79 -8.68
C LEU A 210 -8.38 7.44 -8.99
N ASN A 211 -8.95 6.80 -7.97
CA ASN A 211 -9.72 5.57 -8.12
C ASN A 211 -10.95 5.62 -7.20
N LYS A 212 -12.14 5.52 -7.79
CA LYS A 212 -13.40 5.51 -7.05
C LYS A 212 -13.72 4.13 -6.45
N ASN A 213 -13.07 3.07 -6.93
CA ASN A 213 -13.24 1.70 -6.48
C ASN A 213 -12.27 1.37 -5.32
N ILE A 214 -12.28 2.18 -4.26
CA ILE A 214 -11.47 1.95 -3.06
C ILE A 214 -12.38 1.63 -1.89
N VAL A 215 -12.17 0.45 -1.32
CA VAL A 215 -12.73 0.07 -0.04
C VAL A 215 -11.82 0.62 1.05
N LEU A 216 -12.35 1.55 1.84
CA LEU A 216 -11.62 2.14 2.96
C LEU A 216 -11.89 1.39 4.27
N VAL A 217 -10.84 0.99 4.98
CA VAL A 217 -10.89 0.49 6.36
C VAL A 217 -10.10 1.43 7.25
N THR A 218 -10.78 2.13 8.17
CA THR A 218 -10.16 3.17 8.99
C THR A 218 -10.88 3.39 10.33
N ASP A 219 -10.35 4.27 11.18
CA ASP A 219 -10.98 4.70 12.43
C ASP A 219 -11.97 5.86 12.25
N GLU A 220 -12.87 6.01 13.21
CA GLU A 220 -13.92 7.04 13.25
C GLU A 220 -13.36 8.45 13.08
N ASP A 221 -12.26 8.76 13.76
CA ASP A 221 -11.64 10.08 13.72
C ASP A 221 -11.04 10.41 12.34
N SER A 222 -10.39 9.45 11.70
CA SER A 222 -9.93 9.59 10.31
C SER A 222 -11.08 9.77 9.34
N ALA A 223 -12.17 9.02 9.50
CA ALA A 223 -13.35 9.17 8.65
C ALA A 223 -14.00 10.54 8.80
N LYS A 224 -14.13 11.05 10.03
CA LYS A 224 -14.59 12.43 10.29
C LYS A 224 -13.67 13.44 9.60
N ARG A 225 -12.35 13.25 9.70
CA ARG A 225 -11.39 14.11 9.01
C ARG A 225 -11.56 14.09 7.48
N ILE A 226 -11.81 12.91 6.90
CA ILE A 226 -12.09 12.80 5.46
C ILE A 226 -13.34 13.61 5.09
N LEU A 227 -14.43 13.47 5.85
CA LEU A 227 -15.67 14.21 5.62
C LEU A 227 -15.47 15.73 5.72
N GLU A 228 -14.74 16.21 6.73
CA GLU A 228 -14.37 17.64 6.86
C GLU A 228 -13.62 18.15 5.63
N LEU A 229 -12.70 17.35 5.08
CA LEU A 229 -11.86 17.73 3.94
C LEU A 229 -12.63 17.70 2.62
N THR A 230 -13.62 16.82 2.49
CA THR A 230 -14.44 16.70 1.27
C THR A 230 -15.65 17.62 1.26
N ALA A 231 -16.16 18.04 2.42
CA ALA A 231 -17.27 18.99 2.51
C ALA A 231 -16.89 20.43 2.13
N ASN A 232 -15.59 20.75 2.17
CA ASN A 232 -15.04 22.07 1.86
C ASN A 232 -14.46 22.17 0.43
N ASN A 233 -14.72 21.20 -0.44
CA ASN A 233 -14.36 21.18 -1.86
C ASN A 233 -15.62 21.09 -2.72
#